data_AF-A0A3D1EQY7-F1
#
_entry.id   AF-A0A3D1EQY7-F1
#
_cell.length_a   1.000
_cell.length_b   1.000
_cell.length_c   1.000
_cell.angle_alpha   90.00
_cell.angle_beta   90.00
_cell.angle_gamma   90.00
#
_symmetry.space_group_name_H-M   'P 1'
#
loop_
_entity.id
_entity.type
_entity.pdbx_description
1 polymer ?
#
loop_
_entity_poly.entity_id
_entity_poly.type
_entity_poly.pdbx_seq_one_letter_code
_entity_poly.pdbx_strand_id
1 'polypeptide(L)'
;CDEERVVEMQPMLAWSLDHSANLQAQVEVRPRGKGRGLGNVESCSVYSTVKRTGPVERFEDPGVLVHELAGRVEALASDRVIPEIVMPLRARFLI
;
A
#
# COMPACT_ATOMS: atom_id res chain seq x y z
N CYS A 1 -31.24 -4.90 1.34
CA CYS A 1 -30.35 -3.86 1.90
C CYS A 1 -29.15 -4.60 2.44
N ASP A 2 -28.04 -4.58 1.72
CA ASP A 2 -26.81 -5.22 2.19
C ASP A 2 -26.22 -4.33 3.29
N GLU A 3 -26.11 -4.87 4.51
CA GLU A 3 -25.54 -4.17 5.65
C GLU A 3 -24.03 -3.98 5.42
N GLU A 4 -23.58 -2.73 5.31
CA GLU A 4 -22.16 -2.41 5.38
C GLU A 4 -21.60 -2.89 6.72
N ARG A 5 -20.62 -3.80 6.67
CA ARG A 5 -19.85 -4.22 7.84
C ARG A 5 -18.38 -3.94 7.62
N VAL A 6 -17.77 -3.31 8.62
CA VAL A 6 -16.31 -3.19 8.69
C VAL A 6 -15.74 -4.59 8.95
N VAL A 7 -15.09 -5.15 7.93
CA VAL A 7 -14.54 -6.51 7.97
C VAL A 7 -13.18 -6.53 8.69
N GLU A 8 -12.43 -5.44 8.62
CA GLU A 8 -11.06 -5.37 9.15
C GLU A 8 -10.60 -3.90 9.27
N MET A 9 -9.86 -3.57 10.34
CA MET A 9 -9.18 -2.28 10.50
C MET A 9 -7.74 -2.55 10.95
N GLN A 10 -6.81 -2.60 9.99
CA GLN A 10 -5.38 -2.87 10.23
C GLN A 10 -4.61 -1.57 10.56
N PRO A 11 -3.49 -1.66 11.31
CA PRO A 11 -2.64 -0.51 11.55
C PRO A 11 -2.07 0.00 10.22
N MET A 12 -2.35 1.27 9.93
CA MET A 12 -1.87 1.94 8.73
C MET A 12 -0.54 2.63 9.04
N LEU A 13 0.53 2.23 8.36
CA LEU A 13 1.75 3.02 8.32
C LEU A 13 1.61 4.05 7.21
N ALA A 14 1.65 5.33 7.58
CA ALA A 14 1.57 6.43 6.63
C ALA A 14 2.80 7.33 6.72
N TRP A 15 3.30 7.77 5.57
CA TRP A 15 4.39 8.73 5.46
C TRP A 15 3.94 9.95 4.67
N SER A 16 4.39 11.12 5.11
CA SER A 16 4.43 12.30 4.24
C SER A 16 5.58 12.15 3.25
N LEU A 17 5.30 12.30 1.96
CA LEU A 17 6.30 12.28 0.89
C LEU A 17 6.71 13.70 0.44
N ASP A 18 6.04 14.72 0.96
CA ASP A 18 6.38 16.12 0.78
C ASP A 18 6.35 16.88 2.12
N HIS A 19 6.74 18.16 2.10
CA HIS A 19 6.74 19.02 3.28
C HIS A 19 5.35 19.55 3.65
N SER A 20 4.41 19.58 2.70
CA SER A 20 3.05 20.09 2.88
C SER A 20 2.07 19.03 3.40
N ALA A 21 2.51 17.78 3.54
CA ALA A 21 1.66 16.61 3.86
C ALA A 21 0.53 16.38 2.85
N ASN A 22 0.66 16.96 1.66
CA ASN A 22 -0.28 16.81 0.57
C ASN A 22 0.00 15.53 -0.19
N LEU A 23 1.25 15.06 -0.25
CA LEU A 23 1.58 13.77 -0.82
C LEU A 23 1.83 12.76 0.30
N GLN A 24 1.02 11.71 0.35
CA GLN A 24 1.09 10.70 1.40
C GLN A 24 1.22 9.30 0.80
N ALA A 25 2.05 8.48 1.43
CA ALA A 25 2.13 7.05 1.19
C ALA A 25 1.48 6.29 2.35
N GLN A 26 0.82 5.19 2.06
CA GLN A 26 0.28 4.27 3.05
C GLN A 26 0.55 2.83 2.62
N VAL A 27 0.87 1.96 3.58
CA VAL A 27 1.07 0.53 3.33
C VAL A 27 0.22 -0.29 4.29
N GLU A 28 -0.39 -1.33 3.76
CA GLU A 28 -1.23 -2.28 4.49
C GLU A 28 -0.78 -3.70 4.17
N VAL A 29 -0.66 -4.54 5.21
CA VAL A 29 -0.37 -5.97 5.07
C VAL A 29 -1.59 -6.76 5.52
N ARG A 30 -2.20 -7.52 4.61
CA ARG A 30 -3.37 -8.35 4.91
C ARG A 30 -3.02 -9.82 4.89
N PRO A 31 -3.19 -10.56 5.99
CA PRO A 31 -3.07 -12.01 5.95
C PRO A 31 -4.17 -12.58 5.07
N ARG A 32 -3.80 -13.40 4.10
CA ARG A 32 -4.74 -14.28 3.40
C ARG A 32 -4.77 -15.56 4.21
N GLY A 33 -5.90 -15.82 4.87
CA GLY A 33 -6.10 -17.00 5.71
C GLY A 33 -5.64 -18.29 5.02
N LYS A 34 -5.38 -19.34 5.82
CA LYS A 34 -4.79 -20.63 5.37
C LYS A 34 -5.36 -21.07 4.02
N GLY A 35 -4.59 -20.89 2.96
CA GLY A 35 -4.95 -21.37 1.63
C GLY A 35 -5.07 -22.88 1.66
N ARG A 36 -6.08 -23.44 0.98
CA ARG A 36 -6.21 -24.91 0.75
C ARG A 36 -5.16 -25.45 -0.24
N GLY A 37 -3.91 -24.98 -0.15
CA GLY A 37 -2.79 -25.38 -1.00
C GLY A 37 -1.76 -26.23 -0.24
N LEU A 38 -0.90 -26.93 -0.99
CA LEU A 38 0.18 -27.77 -0.46
C LEU A 38 1.18 -26.93 0.35
N GLY A 39 1.06 -27.01 1.68
CA GLY A 39 1.90 -26.31 2.64
C GLY A 39 1.09 -25.28 3.43
N ASN A 40 1.02 -25.44 4.75
CA ASN A 40 0.33 -24.55 5.70
C ASN A 40 1.01 -23.17 5.83
N VAL A 41 1.49 -22.60 4.73
CA VAL A 41 2.17 -21.31 4.70
C VAL A 41 1.11 -20.22 4.80
N GLU A 42 1.17 -19.42 5.87
CA GLU A 42 0.40 -18.19 5.96
C GLU A 42 0.87 -17.25 4.85
N SER A 43 -0.04 -16.91 3.95
CA SER A 43 0.25 -15.97 2.85
C SER A 43 -0.29 -14.59 3.22
N CYS A 44 0.36 -13.53 2.77
CA CYS A 44 -0.11 -12.17 2.98
C CYS A 44 -0.10 -11.38 1.67
N SER A 45 -1.05 -10.46 1.53
CA SER A 45 -1.04 -9.41 0.51
C SER A 45 -0.43 -8.15 1.10
N VAL A 46 0.42 -7.46 0.34
CA VAL A 46 0.92 -6.12 0.70
C VAL A 46 0.33 -5.13 -0.29
N TYR A 47 -0.38 -4.14 0.23
CA TYR A 47 -0.98 -3.05 -0.53
C TYR A 47 -0.20 -1.77 -0.23
N SER A 48 0.21 -1.06 -1.27
CA SER A 48 0.83 0.25 -1.16
C SER A 48 -0.04 1.25 -1.90
N THR A 49 -0.25 2.43 -1.32
CA THR A 49 -1.01 3.50 -1.95
C THR A 49 -0.28 4.81 -1.76
N VAL A 50 -0.14 5.57 -2.84
CA VAL A 50 0.26 6.97 -2.79
C VAL A 50 -0.96 7.81 -3.14
N LYS A 51 -1.26 8.81 -2.31
CA LYS A 51 -2.37 9.74 -2.52
C LYS A 51 -1.87 11.17 -2.45
N ARG A 52 -2.44 12.03 -3.28
CA ARG A 52 -2.30 13.47 -3.16
C ARG A 52 -3.61 14.05 -2.60
N THR A 53 -3.51 14.74 -1.48
CA THR A 53 -4.58 15.48 -0.81
C THR A 53 -4.31 16.98 -0.88
N GLY A 54 -5.37 17.78 -0.94
CA GLY A 54 -5.29 19.24 -1.04
C GLY A 54 -6.13 19.77 -2.20
N PRO A 55 -6.27 21.10 -2.31
CA PRO A 55 -6.94 21.71 -3.44
C PRO A 55 -6.17 21.32 -4.71
N VAL A 56 -6.80 20.55 -5.59
CA VAL A 56 -6.34 20.43 -6.96
C VAL A 56 -6.70 21.75 -7.63
N GLU A 57 -5.85 22.77 -7.45
CA GLU A 57 -6.09 24.11 -8.01
C GLU A 57 -6.34 24.03 -9.52
N ARG A 58 -5.71 23.04 -10.18
CA ARG A 58 -5.84 22.74 -11.61
C ARG A 58 -5.82 21.23 -11.84
N PHE A 59 -6.93 20.69 -12.32
CA PHE A 59 -7.05 19.34 -12.87
C PHE A 59 -6.61 19.36 -14.35
N GLU A 60 -5.54 20.11 -14.67
CA GLU A 60 -5.25 20.49 -16.06
C GLU A 60 -4.64 19.35 -16.90
N ASP A 61 -4.15 18.28 -16.27
CA ASP A 61 -3.88 17.04 -16.98
C ASP A 61 -3.93 15.83 -16.03
N PRO A 62 -5.05 15.08 -15.99
CA PRO A 62 -5.17 13.88 -15.18
C PRO A 62 -4.08 12.85 -15.49
N GLY A 63 -3.60 12.81 -16.73
CA GLY A 63 -2.54 11.91 -17.16
C GLY A 63 -1.21 12.23 -16.47
N VAL A 64 -0.86 13.52 -16.34
CA VAL A 64 0.36 13.95 -15.65
C VAL A 64 0.31 13.59 -14.17
N LEU A 65 -0.83 13.82 -13.50
CA LEU A 65 -1.00 13.46 -12.08
C LEU A 65 -0.92 11.95 -11.85
N VAL A 66 -1.56 11.16 -12.71
CA VAL A 66 -1.50 9.69 -12.63
C VAL A 66 -0.08 9.20 -12.87
N HIS A 67 0.64 9.77 -13.85
CA HIS A 67 2.01 9.40 -14.14
C HIS A 67 2.96 9.74 -12.98
N GLU A 68 2.81 10.92 -12.38
CA GLU A 68 3.56 11.31 -11.19
C GLU A 68 3.30 10.33 -10.03
N LEU A 69 2.04 10.06 -9.70
CA LEU A 69 1.68 9.14 -8.62
C LEU A 69 2.17 7.71 -8.88
N ALA A 70 2.14 7.24 -10.13
CA ALA A 70 2.67 5.94 -10.52
C ALA A 70 4.19 5.88 -10.28
N GLY A 71 4.95 6.87 -10.72
CA GLY A 71 6.39 6.93 -10.44
C GLY A 71 6.70 6.96 -8.95
N ARG A 72 5.88 7.65 -8.15
CA ARG A 72 6.01 7.68 -6.68
C ARG A 72 5.72 6.34 -6.03
N VAL A 73 4.69 5.61 -6.48
CA VAL A 73 4.36 4.30 -5.90
C VAL A 73 5.41 3.24 -6.28
N GLU A 74 5.96 3.32 -7.49
CA GLU A 74 7.06 2.45 -7.93
C GLU A 74 8.33 2.69 -7.12
N ALA A 75 8.73 3.96 -6.94
CA ALA A 75 9.87 4.32 -6.10
C ALA A 75 9.65 3.87 -4.63
N LEU A 76 8.47 4.13 -4.07
CA LEU A 76 8.12 3.66 -2.73
C LEU A 76 8.22 2.13 -2.62
N ALA A 77 7.77 1.40 -3.64
CA ALA A 77 7.84 -0.05 -3.67
C ALA A 77 9.29 -0.55 -3.66
N SER A 78 10.11 -0.01 -4.57
CA SER A 78 11.53 -0.34 -4.71
C SER A 78 12.34 -0.01 -3.46
N ASP A 79 12.20 1.22 -2.98
CA ASP A 79 13.13 1.80 -2.01
C ASP A 79 12.79 1.44 -0.57
N ARG A 80 11.51 1.12 -0.29
CA ARG A 80 11.02 0.90 1.08
C ARG A 80 10.18 -0.36 1.21
N VAL A 81 9.09 -0.51 0.46
CA VAL A 81 8.12 -1.60 0.71
C VAL A 81 8.76 -2.97 0.50
N ILE A 82 9.47 -3.18 -0.60
CA ILE A 82 10.15 -4.45 -0.87
C ILE A 82 11.21 -4.74 0.20
N PRO A 83 12.21 -3.87 0.43
CA PRO A 83 13.29 -4.17 1.37
C PRO A 83 12.85 -4.20 2.84
N GLU A 84 11.96 -3.31 3.27
CA GLU A 84 11.61 -3.14 4.69
C GLU A 84 10.37 -3.95 5.11
N ILE A 85 9.52 -4.37 4.17
CA ILE A 85 8.26 -5.09 4.47
C ILE A 85 8.24 -6.46 3.80
N VAL A 86 8.32 -6.53 2.47
CA VAL A 86 8.14 -7.80 1.74
C VAL A 86 9.26 -8.79 2.04
N MET A 87 10.53 -8.35 2.01
CA MET A 87 11.67 -9.24 2.26
C MET A 87 11.69 -9.81 3.68
N PRO A 88 11.44 -9.02 4.75
CA PRO A 88 11.26 -9.55 6.10
C PRO A 88 10.08 -10.52 6.25
N LEU A 89 8.92 -10.22 5.65
CA LEU A 89 7.76 -11.14 5.67
C LEU A 89 8.12 -12.46 4.96
N ARG A 90 8.77 -12.38 3.80
CA ARG A 90 9.26 -13.55 3.07
C ARG A 90 10.17 -14.42 3.94
N ALA A 91 11.13 -13.81 4.63
CA ALA A 91 12.05 -14.51 5.52
C ALA A 91 11.34 -15.17 6.72
N ARG A 92 10.21 -14.61 7.17
CA ARG A 92 9.45 -15.12 8.32
C ARG A 92 8.44 -16.21 7.97
N PHE A 93 7.86 -16.18 6.77
CA PHE A 93 6.78 -17.08 6.36
C PHE A 93 7.19 -18.18 5.37
N LEU A 94 8.38 -18.11 4.75
CA LEU A 94 8.86 -19.14 3.80
C LEU A 94 10.02 -19.99 4.35
N ILE A 95 10.06 -20.25 5.66
CA ILE A 95 10.92 -21.29 6.27
C ILE A 95 10.11 -22.58 6.39
#